data_AF-A0A2V8KWX7-F1
#
_entry.id   AF-A0A2V8KWX7-F1
#
_cell.length_a   1.000
_cell.length_b   1.000
_cell.length_c   1.000
_cell.angle_alpha   90.00
_cell.angle_beta   90.00
_cell.angle_gamma   90.00
#
_symmetry.space_group_name_H-M   'P 1'
#
loop_
_entity.id
_entity.type
_entity.pdbx_description
1 polymer ?
#
loop_
_entity_poly.entity_id
_entity_poly.type
_entity_poly.pdbx_seq_one_letter_code
_entity_poly.pdbx_strand_id
1 'polypeptide(L)' 'MKLHLLGITVLTMFIAAPLAAQSAKPWTPTKTPDGQPDLQGVWTNPTITPFERPRELGGKEFLTEKEV' A
#
# COMPACT_ATOMS: atom_id res chain seq x y z
N MET A 1 12.43 -36.21 -27.78
CA MET A 1 13.29 -35.76 -26.66
C MET A 1 13.69 -34.28 -26.78
N LYS A 2 14.24 -33.80 -27.91
CA LYS A 2 14.70 -32.41 -28.08
C LYS A 2 13.58 -31.34 -28.01
N LEU A 3 12.35 -31.67 -28.41
CA LEU A 3 11.21 -30.74 -28.36
C LEU A 3 10.61 -30.56 -26.95
N HIS A 4 10.64 -31.60 -26.11
CA HIS A 4 10.23 -31.51 -24.70
C HIS A 4 11.22 -30.68 -23.86
N LEU A 5 12.51 -30.76 -24.20
CA LEU A 5 13.56 -29.99 -23.52
C LEU A 5 13.38 -28.47 -23.75
N LEU A 6 13.05 -28.07 -24.97
CA LEU A 6 12.82 -26.66 -25.33
C LEU A 6 11.57 -26.09 -24.63
N GLY A 7 10.49 -26.90 -24.54
CA GLY A 7 9.26 -26.50 -23.85
C GLY A 7 9.44 -26.28 -22.34
N ILE A 8 10.29 -27.09 -21.70
CA ILE A 8 10.63 -26.93 -20.28
C ILE A 8 11.45 -25.64 -20.05
N THR A 9 12.37 -25.30 -20.96
CA THR A 9 13.17 -24.06 -20.88
C THR A 9 12.32 -22.79 -21.07
N VAL A 10 11.30 -22.84 -21.94
CA VAL A 10 10.37 -21.71 -22.11
C VAL A 10 9.48 -21.56 -20.87
N LEU A 11 8.98 -22.68 -20.32
CA LEU A 11 8.15 -22.66 -19.12
C LEU A 11 8.89 -22.13 -17.87
N THR A 12 10.18 -22.45 -17.71
CA THR A 12 10.99 -21.90 -16.61
C THR A 12 11.24 -20.40 -16.76
N MET A 13 11.33 -19.88 -17.98
CA MET A 13 11.51 -18.45 -18.24
C MET A 13 10.24 -17.64 -17.92
N PHE A 14 9.05 -18.20 -18.16
CA PHE A 14 7.77 -17.58 -17.79
C PHE A 14 7.53 -17.53 -16.27
N ILE A 15 8.11 -18.46 -15.49
CA ILE A 15 7.98 -18.49 -14.01
C ILE A 15 9.00 -17.56 -13.34
N ALA A 16 10.20 -17.39 -13.90
CA ALA A 16 11.26 -16.59 -13.30
C ALA A 16 11.02 -15.07 -13.35
N ALA A 17 10.38 -14.56 -14.41
CA ALA A 17 10.11 -13.13 -14.58
C ALA A 17 9.20 -12.51 -13.50
N PRO A 18 8.03 -13.08 -13.15
CA PRO A 18 7.18 -12.52 -12.10
C PRO A 18 7.83 -12.62 -10.70
N LEU A 19 8.68 -13.62 -10.47
CA LEU A 19 9.39 -13.78 -9.19
C LEU A 19 10.45 -12.68 -8.99
N ALA A 20 11.18 -12.30 -10.05
CA ALA A 20 12.11 -11.18 -10.01
C ALA A 20 11.38 -9.84 -9.82
N ALA A 21 10.20 -9.67 -10.43
CA ALA A 21 9.38 -8.47 -10.27
C ALA A 21 8.77 -8.32 -8.86
N GLN A 22 8.67 -9.40 -8.09
CA GLN A 22 8.24 -9.38 -6.68
C GLN A 22 9.35 -8.99 -5.71
N SER A 23 10.62 -8.94 -6.16
CA SER A 23 11.73 -8.52 -5.30
C SER A 23 11.79 -7.00 -5.21
N ALA A 24 11.09 -6.44 -4.22
CA ALA A 24 11.31 -5.06 -3.82
C ALA A 24 12.74 -4.90 -3.30
N LYS A 25 13.46 -3.88 -3.77
CA LYS A 25 14.76 -3.53 -3.19
C LYS A 25 14.56 -3.20 -1.71
N PRO A 26 15.37 -3.77 -0.80
CA PRO A 26 15.33 -3.40 0.60
C PRO A 26 15.54 -1.89 0.75
N TRP A 27 14.55 -1.19 1.30
CA TRP A 27 14.71 0.23 1.60
C TRP A 27 15.55 0.39 2.86
N THR A 28 16.58 1.23 2.79
CA THR A 28 17.42 1.59 3.94
C THR A 28 17.20 3.07 4.26
N PRO A 29 16.55 3.40 5.39
CA PRO A 29 16.34 4.79 5.76
C PRO A 29 17.67 5.47 6.10
N THR A 30 17.77 6.75 5.77
CA THR A 30 18.80 7.63 6.35
C THR A 30 18.61 7.69 7.86
N LYS A 31 19.69 7.94 8.61
CA LYS A 31 19.66 7.98 10.07
C LYS A 31 20.05 9.35 10.61
N THR A 32 19.47 9.72 11.73
CA THR A 32 19.89 10.85 12.55
C THR A 32 21.25 10.56 13.24
N PRO A 33 21.93 11.57 13.82
CA PRO A 33 23.22 11.36 14.50
C PRO A 33 23.16 10.38 15.69
N ASP A 34 22.01 10.26 16.34
CA ASP A 34 21.72 9.30 17.41
C ASP A 34 21.26 7.92 16.89
N GLY A 35 21.22 7.73 15.57
CA GLY A 35 21.04 6.43 14.92
C GLY A 35 19.60 6.01 14.64
N GLN A 36 18.62 6.88 14.89
CA GLN A 36 17.22 6.64 14.58
C GLN A 36 16.95 6.85 13.08
N PRO A 37 15.93 6.20 12.49
CA PRO A 37 15.48 6.55 11.14
C PRO A 37 15.13 8.03 11.05
N ASP A 38 15.64 8.68 10.01
CA ASP A 38 15.34 10.08 9.72
C ASP A 38 13.99 10.18 9.00
N LEU A 39 12.99 10.63 9.75
CA LEU A 39 11.62 10.86 9.29
C LEU A 39 11.32 12.35 9.07
N GLN A 40 12.34 13.18 8.84
CA GLN A 40 12.16 14.59 8.54
C GLN A 40 11.48 14.80 7.17
N GLY A 41 10.73 15.90 7.04
CA GLY A 41 10.01 16.25 5.82
C GLY A 41 8.74 17.04 6.11
N VAL A 42 7.96 17.31 5.06
CA VAL A 42 6.64 17.94 5.18
C VAL A 42 5.59 16.85 5.34
N TRP A 43 4.99 16.79 6.52
CA TRP A 43 3.90 15.87 6.83
C TRP A 43 2.56 16.59 6.75
N THR A 44 1.63 16.05 5.98
CA THR A 44 0.23 16.51 5.99
C THR A 44 -0.57 15.62 6.93
N ASN A 45 -1.39 16.21 7.80
CA ASN A 45 -2.33 15.49 8.66
C ASN A 45 -3.76 15.98 8.41
N PRO A 46 -4.34 15.75 7.22
CA PRO A 46 -5.71 16.15 6.95
C PRO A 46 -6.66 15.32 7.82
N THR A 47 -7.50 16.00 8.59
CA THR A 47 -8.61 15.36 9.29
C THR A 47 -9.80 15.28 8.34
N ILE A 48 -10.09 14.08 7.83
CA ILE A 48 -11.24 13.85 6.94
C ILE A 48 -12.55 13.73 7.72
N THR A 49 -12.47 13.23 8.96
CA THR A 49 -13.63 13.00 9.82
C THR A 49 -13.81 14.17 10.78
N PRO A 50 -14.91 14.94 10.70
CA PRO A 50 -15.17 16.02 11.64
C PRO A 50 -15.23 15.54 13.09
N PHE A 51 -14.76 16.38 14.03
CA PHE A 51 -14.88 16.10 15.47
C PHE A 51 -16.31 16.20 16.00
N GLU A 52 -17.10 17.05 15.36
CA GLU A 52 -18.49 17.29 15.71
C GLU A 52 -19.40 16.65 14.67
N ARG A 53 -20.61 16.28 15.08
CA ARG A 53 -21.65 15.86 14.16
C ARG A 53 -21.92 17.00 13.17
N PRO A 54 -22.09 16.71 11.86
CA PRO A 54 -22.48 17.73 10.89
C PRO A 54 -23.74 18.47 11.33
N ARG A 55 -23.79 19.79 11.11
CA ARG A 55 -24.83 20.68 11.64
C ARG A 55 -26.22 20.24 11.22
N GLU A 56 -26.36 19.80 9.98
CA GLU A 56 -27.58 19.29 9.37
C GLU A 56 -28.11 18.00 10.03
N LEU A 57 -27.24 17.25 10.73
CA LEU A 57 -27.60 16.06 11.48
C LEU A 57 -27.76 16.32 12.98
N GLY A 58 -27.46 17.54 13.47
CA GLY A 58 -27.37 17.84 14.91
C GLY A 58 -28.61 17.45 15.73
N GLY A 59 -29.80 17.70 15.19
CA GLY A 59 -31.08 17.34 15.83
C GLY A 59 -31.67 15.99 15.42
N LYS A 60 -30.96 15.22 14.58
CA LYS A 60 -31.44 13.96 14.04
C LYS A 60 -30.90 12.78 14.86
N GLU A 61 -31.80 12.11 15.58
CA GLU A 61 -31.45 10.99 16.46
C GLU A 61 -31.11 9.71 15.69
N PHE A 62 -31.82 9.44 14.59
CA PHE A 62 -31.65 8.23 13.78
C PHE A 62 -31.61 8.54 12.29
N LEU A 63 -30.77 7.81 11.55
CA LEU A 63 -30.79 7.79 10.09
C LEU A 63 -31.87 6.82 9.61
N THR A 64 -32.47 7.12 8.46
CA THR A 64 -33.35 6.17 7.76
C THR A 64 -32.52 5.15 7.00
N GLU A 65 -33.11 4.01 6.62
CA GLU A 65 -32.42 3.00 5.80
C GLU A 65 -31.87 3.56 4.47
N LYS A 66 -32.45 4.63 3.94
CA LYS A 66 -32.01 5.26 2.68
C LYS A 66 -30.77 6.14 2.84
N GLU A 67 -30.34 6.43 4.06
CA GLU A 67 -29.29 7.41 4.37
C GLU A 67 -27.99 6.76 4.89
N VAL A 68 -27.94 5.43 4.96
CA VAL A 68 -26.78 4.64 5.42
C VAL A 68 -26.08 3.95 4.25
#